data_AF-A0A930HNJ0-F1
#
_entry.id   AF-A0A930HNJ0-F1
#
_cell.length_a   1.000
_cell.length_b   1.000
_cell.length_c   1.000
_cell.angle_alpha   90.00
_cell.angle_beta   90.00
_cell.angle_gamma   90.00
#
_symmetry.space_group_name_H-M   'P 1'
#
loop_
_entity.id
_entity.type
_entity.pdbx_description
1 polymer ?
#
loop_
_entity_poly.entity_id
_entity_poly.type
_entity_poly.pdbx_seq_one_letter_code
_entity_poly.pdbx_strand_id
1 'polypeptide(L)' 'MDVHEFRQLVLDDLLARKNAKGEAAISEEQAKDLLNELTDDQLSEGMLFNEPKDVADIIIQIK' A
#
# COMPACT_ATOMS: atom_id res chain seq x y z
N MET A 1 -7.77 10.84 9.76
CA MET A 1 -7.60 9.65 8.93
C MET A 1 -8.20 8.47 9.64
N ASP A 2 -9.15 7.81 9.00
CA ASP A 2 -9.63 6.48 9.42
C ASP A 2 -8.91 5.38 8.63
N VAL A 3 -9.17 4.12 8.96
CA VAL A 3 -8.52 2.97 8.31
C VAL A 3 -8.82 2.86 6.82
N HIS A 4 -10.00 3.31 6.37
CA HIS A 4 -10.38 3.26 4.96
C HIS A 4 -9.64 4.36 4.17
N GLU A 5 -9.54 5.56 4.72
CA GLU A 5 -8.72 6.64 4.16
C GLU A 5 -7.24 6.25 4.12
N PHE A 6 -6.71 5.63 5.17
CA PHE A 6 -5.34 5.12 5.20
C PHE A 6 -5.11 4.05 4.14
N ARG A 7 -6.02 3.07 4.01
CA ARG A 7 -5.97 2.02 2.97
C ARG A 7 -5.93 2.63 1.57
N GLN A 8 -6.74 3.66 1.31
CA GLN A 8 -6.74 4.35 0.03
C GLN A 8 -5.42 5.07 -0.23
N LEU A 9 -4.85 5.75 0.77
CA LEU A 9 -3.56 6.42 0.63
C LEU A 9 -2.41 5.43 0.38
N VAL A 10 -2.41 4.27 1.04
CA VAL A 10 -1.43 3.21 0.76
C VAL A 10 -1.58 2.71 -0.69
N LEU A 11 -2.81 2.56 -1.18
CA LEU A 11 -3.07 2.18 -2.57
C LEU A 11 -2.54 3.24 -3.54
N ASP A 12 -2.80 4.52 -3.28
CA ASP A 12 -2.33 5.62 -4.13
C ASP A 12 -0.79 5.66 -4.19
N ASP A 13 -0.13 5.49 -3.03
CA ASP A 13 1.33 5.39 -2.95
C ASP A 13 1.87 4.16 -3.69
N LEU A 14 1.18 3.02 -3.64
CA LEU A 14 1.55 1.82 -4.40
C LEU A 14 1.50 2.07 -5.91
N LEU A 15 0.46 2.74 -6.40
CA LEU A 15 0.25 3.00 -7.83
C LEU A 15 1.15 4.11 -8.38
N ALA A 16 1.62 5.01 -7.53
CA ALA A 16 2.59 6.04 -7.90
C ALA A 16 4.01 5.48 -8.13
N ARG A 17 4.32 4.30 -7.59
CA ARG A 17 5.67 3.71 -7.66
C ARG A 17 6.04 3.25 -9.06
N LYS A 18 7.30 3.50 -9.39
CA LYS A 18 7.88 3.12 -10.68
C LYS A 18 9.07 2.19 -10.49
N ASN A 19 9.23 1.25 -11.42
CA ASN A 19 10.40 0.38 -11.49
C ASN A 19 11.62 1.15 -12.05
N ALA A 20 12.78 0.48 -12.14
CA ALA A 20 14.01 1.07 -12.65
C ALA A 20 13.91 1.56 -14.13
N LYS A 21 12.90 1.12 -14.87
CA LYS A 21 12.62 1.55 -16.25
C LYS A 21 11.65 2.74 -16.31
N GLY A 22 11.14 3.22 -15.17
CA GLY A 22 10.16 4.30 -15.10
C GLY A 22 8.72 3.86 -15.38
N GLU A 23 8.46 2.56 -15.51
CA GLU A 23 7.13 1.97 -15.68
C GLU A 23 6.48 1.73 -14.30
N ALA A 24 5.15 1.61 -14.24
CA ALA A 24 4.46 1.28 -12.99
C ALA A 24 5.06 -0.01 -12.37
N ALA A 25 5.36 0.04 -11.06
CA ALA A 25 5.99 -1.08 -10.37
C ALA A 25 5.00 -2.23 -10.07
N ILE A 26 3.71 -1.92 -10.02
CA ILE A 26 2.61 -2.85 -9.74
C ILE A 26 1.36 -2.42 -10.52
N SER A 27 0.51 -3.37 -10.89
CA SER A 27 -0.80 -3.06 -11.48
C SER A 27 -1.82 -2.70 -10.39
N GLU A 28 -2.90 -2.00 -10.77
CA GLU A 28 -3.98 -1.67 -9.83
C GLU A 28 -4.65 -2.90 -9.24
N GLU A 29 -4.87 -3.94 -10.05
CA GLU A 29 -5.42 -5.23 -9.59
C GLU A 29 -4.52 -5.87 -8.54
N GLN A 30 -3.22 -6.00 -8.83
CA GLN A 30 -2.26 -6.59 -7.89
C GLN A 30 -2.14 -5.78 -6.60
N ALA A 31 -2.15 -4.45 -6.67
CA ALA A 31 -2.06 -3.59 -5.49
C ALA A 31 -3.30 -3.75 -4.59
N LYS A 32 -4.49 -3.83 -5.19
CA LYS A 32 -5.74 -4.09 -4.47
C LYS A 32 -5.76 -5.47 -3.85
N ASP A 33 -5.32 -6.50 -4.57
CA ASP A 33 -5.26 -7.87 -4.06
C ASP A 33 -4.34 -7.96 -2.83
N LEU A 34 -3.12 -7.43 -2.92
CA LEU A 34 -2.18 -7.39 -1.79
C LEU A 34 -2.73 -6.59 -0.59
N LEU A 35 -3.39 -5.46 -0.83
CA LEU A 35 -4.01 -4.70 0.26
C LEU A 35 -5.19 -5.43 0.88
N ASN A 36 -5.98 -6.16 0.10
CA ASN A 36 -7.12 -6.93 0.59
C ASN A 36 -6.72 -8.13 1.47
N GLU A 37 -5.47 -8.57 1.41
CA GLU A 37 -4.92 -9.56 2.35
C GLU A 37 -4.77 -8.99 3.77
N LEU A 38 -4.70 -7.67 3.92
CA LEU A 38 -4.60 -6.99 5.21
C LEU A 38 -6.00 -6.66 5.74
N THR A 39 -6.30 -7.13 6.95
CA THR A 39 -7.54 -6.77 7.64
C THR A 39 -7.51 -5.31 8.10
N ASP A 40 -8.68 -4.74 8.39
CA ASP A 40 -8.77 -3.38 8.92
C ASP A 40 -8.08 -3.24 10.28
N ASP A 41 -8.09 -4.28 11.12
CA ASP A 41 -7.35 -4.28 12.40
C ASP A 41 -5.83 -4.22 12.15
N GLN A 42 -5.30 -5.02 11.23
CA GLN A 42 -3.88 -5.02 10.88
C GLN A 42 -3.43 -3.68 10.30
N LEU A 43 -4.24 -3.07 9.43
CA LEU A 43 -3.95 -1.73 8.91
C LEU A 43 -4.05 -0.66 9.99
N SER A 44 -5.01 -0.77 10.90
CA SER A 44 -5.15 0.17 12.02
C SER A 44 -3.95 0.09 12.95
N GLU A 45 -3.46 -1.11 13.26
CA GLU A 45 -2.22 -1.31 14.02
C GLU A 45 -1.01 -0.75 13.28
N GLY A 46 -0.89 -1.01 11.97
CA GLY A 46 0.16 -0.47 11.12
C GLY A 46 0.18 1.07 11.09
N MET A 47 -1.00 1.70 11.05
CA MET A 47 -1.17 3.16 11.04
C MET A 47 -0.61 3.83 12.31
N LEU A 48 -0.59 3.14 13.45
CA LEU A 48 -0.05 3.70 14.69
C LEU A 48 1.46 3.95 14.62
N PHE A 49 2.17 3.27 13.72
CA PHE A 49 3.63 3.27 13.65
C PHE A 49 4.20 3.68 12.29
N ASN A 50 3.38 3.74 11.24
CA ASN A 50 3.82 3.92 9.85
C ASN A 50 2.98 4.98 9.12
N GLU A 51 3.59 5.75 8.23
CA GLU A 51 2.87 6.53 7.24
C GLU A 51 2.39 5.63 6.07
N PRO A 52 1.37 6.04 5.30
CA PRO A 52 0.89 5.24 4.15
C PRO A 52 2.01 4.84 3.18
N LYS A 53 2.92 5.76 2.88
CA LYS A 53 4.07 5.53 2.01
C LYS A 53 5.00 4.42 2.52
N ASP A 54 5.18 4.31 3.85
CA ASP A 54 6.08 3.33 4.48
C ASP A 54 5.46 1.94 4.37
N VAL A 55 4.14 1.82 4.56
CA VAL A 55 3.41 0.57 4.34
C VAL A 55 3.46 0.16 2.86
N ALA A 56 3.32 1.11 1.95
CA ALA A 56 3.48 0.85 0.52
C ALA A 56 4.91 0.39 0.17
N ASP A 57 5.95 0.88 0.88
CA ASP A 57 7.34 0.42 0.75
C ASP A 57 7.49 -1.05 1.16
N ILE A 58 6.86 -1.42 2.26
CA ILE A 58 6.87 -2.80 2.76
C ILE A 58 6.14 -3.73 1.80
N ILE A 59 4.92 -3.39 1.37
CA ILE A 59 4.10 -4.23 0.49
C ILE A 59 4.84 -4.50 -0.83
N ILE A 60 5.45 -3.48 -1.44
CA ILE A 60 6.09 -3.67 -2.75
C ILE A 60 7.37 -4.51 -2.69
N GLN A 61 8.00 -4.62 -1.53
CA GLN A 61 9.18 -5.47 -1.32
C GLN A 61 8.81 -6.95 -1.10
N ILE A 62 7.57 -7.23 -0.70
CA ILE A 62 7.07 -8.59 -0.45
C ILE A 62 6.57 -9.25 -1.75
N LYS A 63 6.26 -8.47 -2.79
CA LYS A 63 5.97 -8.94 -4.15
C LYS A 63 7.15 -9.70 -4.77
#